data_AF-A0A2W6BCC2-F1
#
_entry.id   AF-A0A2W6BCC2-F1
#
_cell.length_a   1.000
_cell.length_b   1.000
_cell.length_c   1.000
_cell.angle_alpha   90.00
_cell.angle_beta   90.00
_cell.angle_gamma   90.00
#
_symmetry.space_group_name_H-M   'P 1'
#
loop_
_entity.id
_entity.type
_entity.pdbx_description
1 polymer ?
#
loop_
_entity_poly.entity_id
_entity_poly.type
_entity_poly.pdbx_seq_one_letter_code
_entity_poly.pdbx_strand_id
1 'polypeptide(L)'
;MNGALLELYRHKTWATLRLIEYCKGLDGEDLDATMPGTFGSIRDTLRHLVDADDGYFADVTGERLSEPLADGPVAMDELAERVRRLGPRWEVSGPGRRRPEPRGDIRGRRLADAAGGAHGTGHPPRRRPSHAHSFHPRCARPA
;
A
#
# COMPACT_ATOMS: atom_id res chain seq x y z
N MET A 1 -11.73 25.48 -9.25
CA MET A 1 -10.85 24.81 -8.27
C MET A 1 -10.14 25.88 -7.43
N ASN A 2 -9.93 25.68 -6.12
CA ASN A 2 -9.06 26.56 -5.31
C ASN A 2 -7.59 26.32 -5.69
N GLY A 3 -6.77 27.37 -5.80
CA GLY A 3 -5.36 27.28 -6.18
C GLY A 3 -4.53 26.31 -5.34
N ALA A 4 -4.74 26.26 -4.02
CA ALA A 4 -4.02 25.32 -3.15
C ALA A 4 -4.35 23.85 -3.46
N LEU A 5 -5.64 23.53 -3.70
CA LEU A 5 -6.06 22.18 -4.05
C LEU A 5 -5.54 21.77 -5.43
N LEU A 6 -5.53 22.70 -6.38
CA LEU A 6 -4.97 22.46 -7.71
C LEU A 6 -3.49 22.03 -7.63
N GLU A 7 -2.69 22.75 -6.84
CA GLU A 7 -1.28 22.41 -6.64
C GLU A 7 -1.10 21.05 -5.93
N LEU A 8 -1.98 20.70 -4.98
CA LEU A 8 -1.94 19.38 -4.36
C LEU A 8 -2.25 18.25 -5.35
N TYR A 9 -3.23 18.42 -6.25
CA TYR A 9 -3.53 17.42 -7.28
C TYR A 9 -2.37 17.24 -8.28
N ARG A 10 -1.75 18.35 -8.70
CA ARG A 10 -0.56 18.33 -9.55
C ARG A 10 0.61 17.63 -8.87
N HIS A 11 0.89 18.01 -7.63
CA HIS A 11 1.97 17.43 -6.86
C HIS A 11 1.77 15.94 -6.62
N LYS A 12 0.55 15.52 -6.23
CA LYS A 12 0.20 14.11 -6.08
C LYS A 12 0.47 13.33 -7.36
N THR A 13 0.02 13.84 -8.50
CA THR A 13 0.21 13.18 -9.81
C THR A 13 1.70 13.04 -10.13
N TRP A 14 2.45 14.14 -10.02
CA TRP A 14 3.90 14.15 -10.24
C TRP A 14 4.64 13.18 -9.32
N ALA A 15 4.33 13.22 -8.01
CA ALA A 15 5.02 12.42 -7.00
C ALA A 15 4.77 10.92 -7.21
N THR A 16 3.51 10.52 -7.45
CA THR A 16 3.18 9.11 -7.70
C THR A 16 3.84 8.61 -8.99
N LEU A 17 3.84 9.38 -10.07
CA LEU A 17 4.55 8.99 -11.29
C LEU A 17 6.06 8.88 -11.05
N ARG A 18 6.66 9.83 -10.33
CA ARG A 18 8.10 9.80 -10.04
C ARG A 18 8.48 8.58 -9.20
N LEU A 19 7.63 8.22 -8.25
CA LEU A 19 7.80 7.02 -7.42
C LEU A 19 7.69 5.74 -8.24
N ILE A 20 6.68 5.62 -9.11
CA ILE A 20 6.53 4.45 -9.99
C ILE A 20 7.76 4.30 -10.91
N GLU A 21 8.21 5.39 -11.54
CA GLU A 21 9.40 5.33 -12.41
C GLU A 21 10.68 4.97 -11.64
N TYR A 22 10.80 5.37 -10.37
CA TYR A 22 11.90 4.92 -9.52
C TYR A 22 11.80 3.42 -9.23
N CYS A 23 10.62 2.95 -8.81
CA CYS A 23 10.39 1.54 -8.47
C CYS A 23 10.56 0.60 -9.67
N LYS A 24 10.34 1.06 -10.91
CA LYS A 24 10.62 0.27 -12.12
C LYS A 24 12.09 -0.10 -12.29
N GLY A 25 13.01 0.62 -11.64
CA GLY A 25 14.44 0.32 -11.65
C GLY A 25 14.92 -0.59 -10.53
N LEU A 26 14.01 -1.05 -9.65
CA LEU A 26 14.35 -1.96 -8.55
C LEU A 26 14.22 -3.42 -8.99
N ASP A 27 14.97 -4.30 -8.31
CA ASP A 27 14.87 -5.74 -8.50
C ASP A 27 13.53 -6.27 -7.99
N GLY A 28 13.10 -7.41 -8.54
CA GLY A 28 11.83 -8.04 -8.18
C GLY A 28 11.74 -8.37 -6.68
N GLU A 29 12.84 -8.86 -6.09
CA GLU A 29 12.90 -9.21 -4.67
C GLU A 29 12.67 -7.98 -3.76
N ASP A 30 13.24 -6.82 -4.11
CA ASP A 30 13.04 -5.58 -3.36
C ASP A 30 11.60 -5.06 -3.52
N LEU A 31 11.02 -5.21 -4.72
CA LEU A 31 9.64 -4.81 -4.98
C LEU A 31 8.62 -5.66 -4.22
N ASP A 32 8.96 -6.94 -4.00
CA ASP A 32 8.10 -7.93 -3.35
C ASP A 32 8.41 -8.08 -1.84
N ALA A 33 9.43 -7.38 -1.34
CA ALA A 33 9.82 -7.39 0.07
C ALA A 33 8.70 -6.86 0.98
N THR A 34 8.51 -7.51 2.13
CA THR A 34 7.52 -7.12 3.13
C THR A 34 8.16 -7.02 4.52
N MET A 35 7.59 -6.17 5.39
CA MET A 35 8.07 -5.98 6.75
C MET A 35 6.89 -5.90 7.73
N PRO A 36 7.00 -6.42 8.96
CA PRO A 36 5.97 -6.24 9.97
C PRO A 36 5.62 -4.77 10.17
N GLY A 37 4.33 -4.44 10.04
CA GLY A 37 3.82 -3.08 10.15
C GLY A 37 3.72 -2.31 8.83
N THR A 38 4.12 -2.89 7.69
CA THR A 38 3.81 -2.33 6.37
C THR A 38 2.46 -2.83 5.85
N PHE A 39 1.86 -2.10 4.91
CA PHE A 39 0.62 -2.49 4.24
C PHE A 39 0.77 -3.80 3.45
N GLY A 40 1.94 -3.99 2.86
CA GLY A 40 2.30 -5.14 2.04
C GLY A 40 3.65 -4.87 1.40
N SER A 41 3.83 -5.35 0.18
CA SER A 41 4.97 -5.05 -0.66
C SER A 41 4.92 -3.61 -1.21
N ILE A 42 5.98 -3.19 -1.91
CA ILE A 42 5.97 -1.93 -2.66
C ILE A 42 4.89 -1.98 -3.73
N ARG A 43 4.71 -3.12 -4.40
CA ARG A 43 3.66 -3.30 -5.42
C ARG A 43 2.27 -3.15 -4.83
N ASP A 44 2.01 -3.76 -3.68
CA ASP A 44 0.71 -3.67 -3.00
C ASP A 44 0.39 -2.22 -2.61
N THR A 45 1.40 -1.51 -2.10
CA THR A 45 1.25 -0.11 -1.69
C THR A 45 0.98 0.79 -2.90
N LEU A 46 1.71 0.62 -4.01
CA LEU A 46 1.47 1.40 -5.24
C LEU A 46 0.12 1.08 -5.87
N ARG A 47 -0.27 -0.21 -5.93
CA ARG A 47 -1.61 -0.64 -6.35
C ARG A 47 -2.68 0.06 -5.51
N HIS A 48 -2.53 0.03 -4.19
CA HIS A 48 -3.47 0.66 -3.26
C HIS A 48 -3.59 2.17 -3.47
N LEU A 49 -2.47 2.88 -3.65
CA LEU A 49 -2.47 4.34 -3.87
C LEU A 49 -3.20 4.74 -5.17
N VAL A 50 -3.02 3.97 -6.24
CA VAL A 50 -3.65 4.24 -7.54
C VAL A 50 -5.13 3.86 -7.53
N ASP A 51 -5.48 2.71 -6.95
CA ASP A 51 -6.89 2.29 -6.82
C ASP A 51 -7.69 3.26 -5.93
N ALA A 52 -7.08 3.73 -4.83
CA ALA A 52 -7.68 4.77 -3.99
C ALA A 52 -7.89 6.08 -4.75
N ASP A 53 -6.98 6.46 -5.65
CA ASP A 53 -7.13 7.67 -6.48
C ASP A 53 -8.34 7.60 -7.41
N ASP A 54 -8.47 6.49 -8.16
CA ASP A 54 -9.63 6.19 -9.00
C ASP A 54 -10.93 6.19 -8.16
N GLY A 55 -10.88 5.53 -6.99
CA GLY A 55 -12.03 5.42 -6.08
C GLY A 55 -12.49 6.76 -5.49
N TYR A 56 -11.55 7.57 -4.99
CA TYR A 56 -11.88 8.90 -4.49
C TYR A 56 -12.34 9.84 -5.61
N PHE A 57 -11.75 9.72 -6.81
CA PHE A 57 -12.22 10.47 -7.97
C PHE A 57 -13.69 10.14 -8.25
N ALA A 58 -14.05 8.85 -8.29
CA ALA A 58 -15.41 8.41 -8.52
C ALA A 58 -16.38 8.86 -7.41
N ASP A 59 -15.97 8.79 -6.14
CA ASP A 59 -16.80 9.22 -5.01
C ASP A 59 -17.05 10.72 -5.02
N VAL A 60 -16.03 11.53 -5.34
CA VAL A 60 -16.12 12.99 -5.32
C VAL A 60 -16.84 13.52 -6.56
N THR A 61 -16.54 13.00 -7.74
CA THR A 61 -17.05 13.55 -9.01
C THR A 61 -18.31 12.86 -9.51
N GLY A 62 -18.55 11.61 -9.08
CA GLY A 62 -19.56 10.72 -9.65
C GLY A 62 -19.16 10.10 -10.99
N GLU A 63 -17.97 10.40 -11.52
CA GLU A 63 -17.45 9.88 -12.79
C GLU A 63 -16.45 8.74 -12.54
N ARG A 64 -16.54 7.65 -13.31
CA ARG A 64 -15.55 6.56 -13.28
C ARG A 64 -14.75 6.54 -14.58
N LEU A 65 -13.44 6.63 -14.45
CA LEU A 65 -12.52 6.72 -15.58
C LEU A 65 -11.85 5.40 -15.94
N SER A 66 -11.74 4.49 -14.97
CA SER A 66 -11.13 3.18 -15.12
C SER A 66 -12.02 2.12 -14.46
N GLU A 67 -12.05 0.92 -15.04
CA GLU A 67 -12.60 -0.24 -14.35
C GLU A 67 -11.74 -0.60 -13.13
N PRO A 68 -12.29 -1.28 -12.11
CA PRO A 68 -11.51 -1.78 -10.99
C PRO A 68 -10.31 -2.61 -11.47
N LEU A 69 -9.18 -2.49 -10.77
CA LEU A 69 -8.04 -3.38 -11.01
C LEU A 69 -8.46 -4.81 -10.71
N ALA A 70 -8.07 -5.75 -11.58
CA ALA A 70 -8.27 -7.17 -11.31
C ALA A 70 -7.49 -7.60 -10.06
N ASP A 71 -7.90 -8.72 -9.47
CA ASP A 71 -7.15 -9.34 -8.39
C ASP A 71 -5.81 -9.89 -8.91
N GLY A 72 -4.76 -9.73 -8.11
CA GLY A 72 -3.42 -10.22 -8.42
C GLY A 72 -2.43 -9.15 -8.88
N PRO A 73 -1.28 -9.56 -9.45
CA PRO A 73 -0.21 -8.64 -9.82
C PRO A 73 -0.62 -7.68 -10.93
N VAL A 74 -0.32 -6.40 -10.75
CA VAL A 74 -0.56 -5.34 -11.72
C VAL A 74 0.78 -4.80 -12.22
N ALA A 75 0.91 -4.61 -13.53
CA ALA A 75 2.12 -4.05 -14.11
C ALA A 75 2.29 -2.57 -13.69
N MET A 76 3.53 -2.18 -13.37
CA MET A 76 3.83 -0.79 -12.98
C MET A 76 3.44 0.23 -14.06
N ASP A 77 3.56 -0.14 -15.34
CA ASP A 77 3.15 0.72 -16.44
C ASP A 77 1.63 0.91 -16.48
N GLU A 78 0.84 -0.10 -16.12
CA GLU A 78 -0.62 0.05 -16.01
C GLU A 78 -1.00 1.04 -14.89
N LEU A 79 -0.31 0.96 -13.74
CA LEU A 79 -0.47 1.90 -12.64
C LEU A 79 -0.10 3.33 -13.06
N ALA A 80 1.02 3.50 -13.77
CA ALA A 80 1.45 4.80 -14.29
C ALA A 80 0.42 5.38 -15.28
N GLU A 81 -0.11 4.55 -16.18
CA GLU A 81 -1.13 4.98 -17.14
C GLU A 81 -2.44 5.41 -16.48
N ARG A 82 -2.86 4.74 -15.40
CA ARG A 82 -4.01 5.20 -14.59
C ARG A 82 -3.77 6.58 -13.98
N VAL A 83 -2.61 6.80 -13.37
CA VAL A 83 -2.24 8.09 -12.77
C VAL A 83 -2.19 9.20 -13.83
N ARG A 84 -1.63 8.91 -15.02
CA ARG A 84 -1.61 9.86 -16.16
C ARG A 84 -3.02 10.25 -16.62
N ARG A 85 -3.97 9.33 -16.60
CA ARG A 85 -5.38 9.60 -16.93
C ARG A 85 -6.08 10.43 -15.85
N LEU A 86 -5.85 10.12 -14.58
CA LEU A 86 -6.51 10.77 -13.44
C LEU A 86 -6.04 12.22 -13.21
N GLY A 87 -4.74 12.47 -13.33
CA GLY A 87 -4.13 13.76 -12.96
C GLY A 87 -4.84 14.98 -13.58
N PRO A 88 -4.94 15.08 -14.92
CA PRO A 88 -5.63 16.20 -15.57
C PRO A 88 -7.12 16.29 -15.21
N ARG A 89 -7.75 15.15 -14.90
CA ARG A 89 -9.18 15.11 -14.54
C ARG A 89 -9.43 15.69 -13.16
N TRP A 90 -8.53 15.47 -12.21
CA TRP A 90 -8.57 16.16 -10.91
C TRP A 90 -8.46 17.68 -11.07
N GLU A 91 -7.59 18.18 -11.96
CA GLU A 91 -7.38 19.64 -12.13
C GLU A 91 -8.62 20.38 -12.63
N VAL A 92 -9.41 19.74 -13.50
CA VAL A 92 -10.64 20.31 -14.06
C VAL A 92 -11.91 19.92 -13.29
N SER A 93 -11.79 19.04 -12.29
CA SER A 93 -12.95 18.63 -11.49
C SER A 93 -13.56 19.83 -10.76
N GLY A 94 -14.88 19.98 -10.88
CA GLY A 94 -15.65 20.95 -10.09
C GLY A 94 -15.81 20.48 -8.64
N PRO A 95 -16.32 21.33 -7.73
CA PRO A 95 -16.80 20.83 -6.45
C PRO A 95 -17.83 19.72 -6.72
N GLY A 96 -17.52 18.52 -6.26
CA GLY A 96 -18.38 17.35 -6.40
C GLY A 96 -19.80 17.66 -5.93
N ARG A 97 -20.81 17.16 -6.64
CA ARG A 97 -22.15 17.02 -6.04
C ARG A 97 -21.98 16.01 -4.92
N ARG A 98 -22.18 16.42 -3.65
CA ARG A 98 -22.23 15.48 -2.53
C ARG A 98 -23.20 14.36 -2.90
N ARG A 99 -22.68 13.14 -3.01
CA ARG A 99 -23.55 11.96 -3.07
C ARG A 99 -24.33 11.93 -1.75
N PRO A 100 -25.66 11.72 -1.76
CA PRO A 100 -26.36 11.47 -0.51
C PRO A 100 -25.72 10.25 0.16
N GLU A 101 -25.34 10.40 1.43
CA GLU A 101 -24.76 9.32 2.24
C GLU A 101 -25.64 8.08 2.12
N PRO A 102 -25.10 6.93 1.67
CA PRO A 102 -25.85 5.69 1.75
C PRO A 102 -26.07 5.40 3.24
N ARG A 103 -27.34 5.31 3.67
CA ARG A 103 -27.67 4.77 4.99
C ARG A 103 -27.26 3.29 5.02
N GLY A 104 -26.04 2.98 5.44
CA GLY A 104 -25.64 1.61 5.68
C GLY A 104 -24.17 1.31 5.43
N ASP A 105 -23.48 1.04 6.54
CA ASP A 105 -22.36 0.11 6.70
C ASP A 105 -21.08 0.36 5.88
N ILE A 106 -20.08 0.92 6.56
CA ILE A 106 -18.68 1.07 6.11
C ILE A 106 -18.07 -0.29 5.70
N ARG A 107 -18.67 -1.45 6.07
CA ARG A 107 -18.23 -2.79 5.67
C ARG A 107 -18.39 -3.11 4.17
N GLY A 108 -19.08 -2.27 3.38
CA GLY A 108 -19.28 -2.50 1.95
C GLY A 108 -18.06 -2.20 1.06
N ARG A 109 -17.15 -1.32 1.51
CA ARG A 109 -15.81 -1.22 0.93
C ARG A 109 -15.02 -2.37 1.52
N ARG A 110 -15.04 -3.55 0.85
CA ARG A 110 -14.07 -4.59 1.20
C ARG A 110 -12.70 -3.91 1.15
N LEU A 111 -12.07 -3.82 2.32
CA LEU A 111 -10.63 -3.95 2.44
C LEU A 111 -10.29 -5.33 1.85
N ALA A 112 -10.35 -5.45 0.53
CA ALA A 112 -9.67 -6.54 -0.14
C ALA A 112 -8.19 -6.31 0.17
N ASP A 113 -7.58 -7.33 0.77
CA ASP A 113 -6.13 -7.47 0.90
C ASP A 113 -5.46 -7.02 2.22
N ALA A 114 -6.20 -6.91 3.33
CA ALA A 114 -5.56 -6.96 4.68
C ALA A 114 -5.29 -8.40 5.19
N ALA A 115 -5.55 -9.42 4.38
CA ALA A 115 -5.37 -10.83 4.75
C ALA A 115 -4.76 -11.64 3.59
N GLY A 116 -3.65 -11.17 3.03
CA GLY A 116 -2.80 -11.95 2.13
C GLY A 116 -1.69 -12.66 2.90
N GLY A 117 -1.98 -13.89 3.34
CA GLY A 117 -0.99 -14.96 3.55
C GLY A 117 0.32 -14.64 4.28
N ALA A 118 0.32 -14.81 5.60
CA ALA A 118 1.52 -15.30 6.26
C ALA A 118 1.82 -16.72 5.74
N HIS A 119 2.54 -16.85 4.63
CA HIS A 119 3.23 -18.08 4.27
C HIS A 119 4.47 -18.25 5.18
N GLY A 120 4.21 -18.38 6.48
CA GLY A 120 5.13 -19.02 7.38
C GLY A 120 5.01 -20.52 7.16
N THR A 121 5.88 -21.12 6.35
CA THR A 121 6.14 -22.55 6.44
C THR A 121 6.74 -22.82 7.82
N GLY A 122 5.87 -23.05 8.80
CA GLY A 122 6.23 -23.44 10.15
C GLY A 122 6.87 -24.82 10.12
N HIS A 123 8.20 -24.86 10.00
CA HIS A 123 8.97 -26.03 10.40
C HIS A 123 8.86 -26.15 11.93
N PRO A 124 8.40 -27.28 12.48
CA PRO A 124 8.30 -27.42 13.93
C PRO A 124 9.70 -27.35 14.57
N PRO A 125 9.90 -26.61 15.66
CA PRO A 125 11.20 -26.58 16.34
C PRO A 125 11.49 -27.97 16.92
N ARG A 126 12.57 -28.59 16.45
CA ARG A 126 13.12 -29.81 17.05
C ARG A 126 13.47 -29.51 18.51
N ARG A 127 12.80 -30.22 19.43
CA ARG A 127 13.12 -30.23 20.87
C ARG A 127 14.59 -30.62 21.04
N ARG A 128 15.41 -29.75 21.64
CA ARG A 128 16.78 -30.09 22.06
C ARG A 128 16.80 -30.55 23.52
N PRO A 129 17.60 -31.59 23.81
CA PRO A 129 18.12 -31.97 25.11
C PRO A 129 18.34 -30.85 26.12
N SER A 130 17.74 -30.93 27.31
CA SER A 130 18.09 -30.10 28.46
C SER A 130 19.51 -30.40 28.94
N HIS A 131 20.38 -29.39 28.99
CA HIS A 131 21.57 -29.40 29.83
C HIS A 131 21.55 -28.18 30.74
N ALA A 132 21.16 -28.42 32.00
CA ALA A 132 21.29 -27.48 33.09
C ALA A 132 22.78 -27.31 33.41
N HIS A 133 23.35 -26.16 33.08
CA HIS A 133 24.60 -25.71 33.69
C HIS A 133 24.26 -24.79 34.85
N SER A 134 24.30 -25.37 36.05
CA SER A 134 24.32 -24.66 37.33
C SER A 134 25.51 -23.70 37.35
N PHE A 135 25.25 -22.42 37.62
CA PHE A 135 26.28 -21.41 37.80
C PHE A 135 26.33 -20.95 39.26
N HIS A 136 27.57 -20.76 39.72
CA HIS A 136 28.07 -20.21 40.99
C HIS A 136 28.33 -21.18 42.16
N PRO A 137 29.29 -20.85 43.08
CA PRO A 137 30.13 -19.63 43.18
C PRO A 137 31.64 -19.91 43.36
N ARG A 138 32.50 -18.88 43.27
CA ARG A 138 33.48 -18.57 44.32
C ARG A 138 34.28 -17.29 44.05
N CYS A 139 34.31 -16.47 45.11
CA CYS A 139 35.17 -15.33 45.34
C CYS A 139 36.67 -15.72 45.31
N ALA A 140 37.53 -14.83 44.79
CA ALA A 140 38.83 -14.49 45.38
C ALA A 140 39.50 -13.31 44.60
N ARG A 141 39.71 -12.17 45.28
CA ARG A 141 40.89 -11.28 45.07
C ARG A 141 42.10 -11.98 45.72
N PRO A 142 43.35 -11.82 45.25
CA PRO A 142 44.20 -10.63 45.53
C PRO A 142 45.10 -10.27 44.30
N ALA A 143 45.95 -9.24 44.28
CA ALA A 143 46.52 -8.33 45.27
C ALA A 143 46.55 -6.89 44.70
#